data_AF-W0T8U1-F1
#
_entry.id   AF-W0T8U1-F1
#
_cell.length_a   1.000
_cell.length_b   1.000
_cell.length_c   1.000
_cell.angle_alpha   90.00
_cell.angle_beta   90.00
_cell.angle_gamma   90.00
#
_symmetry.space_group_name_H-M   'P 1'
#
loop_
_entity.id
_entity.type
_entity.pdbx_description
1 polymer ?
#
loop_
_entity_poly.entity_id
_entity_poly.type
_entity_poly.pdbx_seq_one_letter_code
_entity_poly.pdbx_strand_id
1 'polypeptide(L)'
;MSGTSSASETNVEIKGKPVSGRVWKAEKQPLRAKSRVVKNKKLTSWELKEQKRLEDKQFKEKIRELKSEKEAEKKAVIEALKERRAKKEEQERYSRLAEKMHAKKVDRLRRREKRNKALKER
;
A
#
# COMPACT_ATOMS: atom_id res chain seq x y z
N MET A 1 -38.03 10.90 -15.21
CA MET A 1 -37.98 10.87 -16.69
C MET A 1 -37.32 9.57 -17.11
N SER A 2 -38.07 8.72 -17.80
CA SER A 2 -37.71 7.36 -18.19
C SER A 2 -36.83 7.37 -19.45
N GLY A 3 -35.57 6.94 -19.31
CA GLY A 3 -34.66 6.72 -20.45
C GLY A 3 -34.83 5.30 -20.99
N THR A 4 -35.52 5.19 -22.13
CA THR A 4 -35.69 3.95 -22.90
C THR A 4 -34.42 3.55 -23.64
N SER A 5 -34.12 2.25 -23.58
CA SER A 5 -33.07 1.51 -24.30
C SER A 5 -33.07 1.72 -25.82
N SER A 6 -31.93 2.06 -26.41
CA SER A 6 -31.69 1.86 -27.84
C SER A 6 -30.89 0.58 -28.05
N ALA A 7 -31.59 -0.54 -28.23
CA ALA A 7 -31.01 -1.76 -28.76
C ALA A 7 -30.57 -1.48 -30.20
N SER A 8 -29.28 -1.64 -30.49
CA SER A 8 -28.72 -1.51 -31.84
C SER A 8 -29.23 -2.64 -32.72
N GLU A 9 -30.14 -2.34 -33.64
CA GLU A 9 -30.63 -3.28 -34.64
C GLU A 9 -29.53 -3.60 -35.65
N THR A 10 -29.02 -4.83 -35.64
CA THR A 10 -28.14 -5.32 -36.70
C THR A 10 -28.98 -5.57 -37.94
N ASN A 11 -28.87 -4.67 -38.91
CA ASN A 11 -29.50 -4.79 -40.22
C ASN A 11 -28.85 -5.95 -40.98
N VAL A 12 -29.49 -7.12 -40.93
CA VAL A 12 -29.11 -8.29 -41.73
C VAL A 12 -29.81 -8.18 -43.08
N GLU A 13 -29.02 -8.11 -44.15
CA GLU A 13 -29.49 -7.97 -45.52
C GLU A 13 -30.08 -9.31 -46.01
N ILE A 14 -31.37 -9.53 -45.73
CA ILE A 14 -32.07 -10.77 -46.07
C ILE A 14 -32.46 -10.75 -47.56
N LYS A 15 -31.95 -11.70 -48.35
CA LYS A 15 -32.38 -11.93 -49.74
C LYS A 15 -33.82 -12.47 -49.77
N GLY A 16 -34.79 -11.56 -49.85
CA GLY A 16 -36.22 -11.84 -49.97
C GLY A 16 -36.93 -11.90 -48.61
N LYS A 17 -37.74 -10.88 -48.30
CA LYS A 17 -38.54 -10.83 -47.08
C LYS A 17 -39.80 -11.73 -47.24
N PRO A 18 -40.01 -12.75 -46.40
CA PRO A 18 -41.26 -13.50 -46.40
C PRO A 18 -42.40 -12.62 -45.85
N VAL A 19 -43.57 -12.67 -46.50
CA VAL A 19 -44.74 -11.85 -46.15
C VAL A 19 -45.18 -12.04 -44.68
N SER A 20 -44.95 -13.23 -44.10
CA SER A 20 -45.33 -13.56 -42.72
C SER A 20 -44.31 -13.17 -41.64
N GLY A 21 -43.12 -12.66 -42.03
CA GLY A 21 -42.04 -12.29 -41.09
C GLY A 21 -41.44 -13.44 -40.26
N ARG A 22 -41.98 -14.67 -40.34
CA ARG A 22 -41.46 -15.85 -39.64
C ARG A 22 -40.47 -16.60 -40.53
N VAL A 23 -39.19 -16.53 -40.20
CA VAL A 23 -38.14 -17.31 -40.86
C VAL A 23 -37.90 -18.59 -40.04
N TRP A 24 -38.42 -19.72 -40.52
CA TRP A 24 -38.28 -21.04 -39.85
C TRP A 24 -37.01 -21.79 -40.25
N LYS A 25 -36.30 -21.29 -41.27
CA LYS A 25 -35.01 -21.84 -41.72
C LYS A 25 -33.88 -21.01 -41.13
N ALA A 26 -33.09 -21.60 -40.24
CA ALA A 26 -31.85 -20.98 -39.78
C ALA A 26 -30.87 -20.83 -40.95
N GLU A 27 -30.27 -19.64 -41.09
CA GLU A 27 -29.23 -19.41 -42.09
C GLU A 27 -28.01 -20.27 -41.79
N LYS A 28 -27.74 -21.24 -42.66
CA LYS A 28 -26.57 -22.11 -42.56
C LYS A 28 -25.37 -21.38 -43.14
N GLN A 29 -24.40 -21.07 -42.29
CA GLN A 29 -23.10 -20.60 -42.77
C GLN A 29 -22.48 -21.65 -43.70
N PRO A 30 -21.89 -21.24 -44.84
CA PRO A 30 -21.25 -22.16 -45.77
C PRO A 30 -20.12 -22.90 -45.06
N LEU A 31 -20.09 -24.22 -45.23
CA LEU A 31 -19.12 -25.06 -44.56
C LEU A 31 -17.74 -24.92 -45.21
N ARG A 32 -16.97 -23.91 -44.78
CA ARG A 32 -15.58 -23.75 -45.20
C ARG A 32 -14.70 -24.75 -44.42
N ALA A 33 -14.00 -25.64 -45.12
CA ALA A 33 -13.08 -26.59 -44.49
C ALA A 33 -12.06 -25.89 -43.55
N LYS A 34 -11.62 -24.67 -43.91
CA LYS A 34 -10.73 -23.84 -43.08
C LYS A 34 -11.40 -23.20 -41.85
N SER A 35 -12.72 -23.02 -41.82
CA SER A 35 -13.42 -22.47 -40.65
C SER A 35 -13.73 -23.54 -39.60
N ARG A 36 -13.67 -24.82 -39.98
CA ARG A 36 -13.96 -25.98 -39.12
C ARG A 36 -12.73 -26.80 -38.72
N VAL A 37 -11.51 -26.46 -39.18
CA VAL A 37 -10.30 -26.92 -38.48
C VAL A 37 -10.49 -26.43 -37.06
N VAL A 38 -10.66 -27.37 -36.14
CA VAL A 38 -10.87 -27.10 -34.72
C VAL A 38 -9.85 -26.04 -34.36
N LYS A 39 -10.31 -24.79 -34.17
CA LYS A 39 -9.51 -23.77 -33.53
C LYS A 39 -9.43 -24.28 -32.10
N ASN A 40 -8.54 -25.24 -31.87
CA ASN A 40 -7.90 -25.42 -30.59
C ASN A 40 -7.27 -24.06 -30.37
N LYS A 41 -8.02 -23.12 -29.78
CA LYS A 41 -7.63 -21.73 -29.51
C LYS A 41 -6.57 -21.80 -28.41
N LYS A 42 -5.46 -22.47 -28.74
CA LYS A 42 -4.22 -22.37 -28.01
C LYS A 42 -3.75 -20.97 -28.37
N LEU A 43 -3.63 -20.13 -27.35
CA LEU A 43 -3.00 -18.82 -27.47
C LEU A 43 -1.72 -18.96 -28.30
N THR A 44 -1.45 -18.00 -29.18
CA THR A 44 -0.20 -18.02 -29.93
C THR A 44 0.98 -18.00 -28.96
N SER A 45 2.14 -18.52 -29.39
CA SER A 45 3.36 -18.56 -28.56
C SER A 45 3.71 -17.17 -28.00
N TRP A 46 3.39 -16.10 -28.72
CA TRP A 46 3.54 -14.72 -28.25
C TRP A 46 2.56 -14.35 -27.14
N GLU A 47 1.26 -14.60 -27.32
CA GLU A 47 0.23 -14.32 -26.32
C GLU A 47 0.49 -15.08 -25.00
N LEU A 48 0.98 -16.32 -25.07
CA LEU A 48 1.41 -17.07 -23.87
C LEU A 48 2.59 -16.42 -23.15
N LYS A 49 3.56 -15.85 -23.89
CA LYS A 49 4.68 -15.12 -23.28
C LYS A 49 4.22 -13.81 -22.67
N GLU A 50 3.25 -13.14 -23.27
CA GLU A 50 2.68 -11.89 -22.77
C GLU A 50 1.89 -12.12 -21.48
N GLN A 51 1.05 -13.16 -21.43
CA GLN A 51 0.37 -13.56 -20.20
C GLN A 51 1.35 -13.87 -19.08
N LYS A 52 2.39 -14.67 -19.34
CA LYS A 52 3.43 -14.96 -18.33
C LYS A 52 4.14 -13.70 -17.84
N ARG A 53 4.47 -12.75 -18.74
CA ARG A 53 5.08 -11.47 -18.32
C ARG A 53 4.14 -10.65 -17.44
N LEU A 54 2.84 -10.66 -17.73
CA LEU A 54 1.84 -9.97 -16.91
C LEU A 54 1.72 -10.61 -15.52
N GLU A 55 1.64 -11.95 -15.47
CA GLU A 55 1.63 -12.71 -14.21
C GLU A 55 2.89 -12.44 -13.38
N ASP A 56 4.08 -12.48 -14.00
CA ASP A 56 5.35 -12.20 -13.33
C ASP A 56 5.43 -10.78 -12.79
N LYS A 57 4.90 -9.80 -13.54
CA LYS A 57 4.84 -8.39 -13.09
C LYS A 57 3.95 -8.25 -11.86
N GLN A 58 2.72 -8.79 -11.94
CA GLN A 58 1.77 -8.77 -10.82
C GLN A 58 2.34 -9.48 -9.58
N PHE A 59 3.05 -10.59 -9.77
CA PHE A 59 3.68 -11.32 -8.68
C PHE A 59 4.82 -10.52 -8.03
N LYS A 60 5.68 -9.88 -8.85
CA LYS A 60 6.77 -9.02 -8.35
C LYS A 60 6.25 -7.79 -7.63
N GLU A 61 5.18 -7.17 -8.13
CA GLU A 61 4.51 -6.04 -7.49
C GLU A 61 4.00 -6.42 -6.10
N LYS A 62 3.26 -7.54 -5.98
CA LYS A 62 2.81 -8.06 -4.68
C LYS A 62 3.96 -8.36 -3.73
N ILE A 63 5.05 -8.97 -4.20
CA ILE A 63 6.24 -9.21 -3.36
C ILE A 63 6.85 -7.89 -2.88
N ARG A 64 6.93 -6.89 -3.77
CA ARG A 64 7.49 -5.58 -3.43
C ARG A 64 6.65 -4.87 -2.39
N GLU A 65 5.33 -4.89 -2.54
CA GLU A 65 4.37 -4.35 -1.56
C GLU A 65 4.58 -5.00 -0.19
N LEU A 66 4.56 -6.34 -0.11
CA LEU A 66 4.77 -7.08 1.15
C LEU A 66 6.12 -6.79 1.81
N LYS A 67 7.18 -6.59 1.02
CA LYS A 67 8.49 -6.21 1.55
C LYS A 67 8.49 -4.78 2.08
N SER A 68 7.87 -3.86 1.34
CA SER A 68 7.79 -2.45 1.72
C SER A 68 6.99 -2.24 3.01
N GLU A 69 5.91 -2.99 3.20
CA GLU A 69 5.10 -2.98 4.44
C GLU A 69 5.94 -3.46 5.63
N LYS A 70 6.61 -4.61 5.49
CA LYS A 70 7.50 -5.14 6.55
C LYS A 70 8.64 -4.18 6.91
N GLU A 71 9.21 -3.49 5.91
CA GLU A 71 10.24 -2.49 6.15
C GLU A 71 9.71 -1.24 6.82
N ALA A 72 8.50 -0.78 6.46
CA ALA A 72 7.83 0.35 7.09
C ALA A 72 7.53 0.07 8.57
N GLU A 73 7.01 -1.12 8.90
CA GLU A 73 6.78 -1.56 10.28
C GLU A 73 8.08 -1.56 11.10
N LYS A 74 9.16 -2.13 10.55
CA LYS A 74 10.47 -2.13 11.22
C LYS A 74 11.00 -0.73 11.44
N LYS A 75 10.87 0.16 10.45
CA LYS A 75 11.29 1.57 10.56
C LYS A 75 10.49 2.29 11.64
N ALA A 76 9.18 2.12 11.68
CA ALA A 76 8.32 2.71 12.71
C ALA A 76 8.73 2.28 14.12
N VAL A 77 9.03 0.99 14.33
CA VAL A 77 9.53 0.50 15.64
C VAL A 77 10.87 1.12 16.00
N ILE A 78 11.81 1.20 15.04
CA ILE A 78 13.13 1.79 15.25
C ILE A 78 13.01 3.29 15.58
N GLU A 79 12.17 4.02 14.88
CA GLU A 79 11.92 5.45 15.09
C GLU A 79 11.31 5.69 16.48
N ALA A 80 10.27 4.95 16.85
CA ALA A 80 9.68 5.02 18.18
C ALA A 80 10.70 4.72 19.30
N LEU A 81 11.59 3.74 19.08
CA LEU A 81 12.64 3.41 20.04
C LEU A 81 13.68 4.53 20.17
N LYS A 82 14.09 5.13 19.04
CA LYS A 82 15.02 6.27 19.01
C LYS A 82 14.43 7.48 19.72
N GLU A 83 13.17 7.81 19.42
CA GLU A 83 12.47 8.92 20.09
C GLU A 83 12.36 8.68 21.60
N ARG A 84 12.04 7.44 22.02
CA ARG A 84 11.97 7.10 23.45
C ARG A 84 13.33 7.26 24.13
N ARG A 85 14.42 6.86 23.47
CA ARG A 85 15.78 7.02 24.02
C ARG A 85 16.18 8.50 24.10
N ALA A 86 15.94 9.27 23.04
CA ALA A 86 16.21 10.70 23.03
C ALA A 86 15.45 11.44 24.15
N LYS A 87 14.15 11.17 24.33
CA LYS A 87 13.35 11.73 25.43
C LYS A 87 13.90 11.39 26.80
N LYS A 88 14.36 10.14 27.00
CA LYS A 88 15.00 9.72 28.26
C LYS A 88 16.32 10.44 28.49
N GLU A 89 17.18 10.52 27.48
CA GLU A 89 18.48 11.18 27.58
C GLU A 89 18.32 12.68 27.90
N GLU A 90 17.32 13.34 27.31
CA GLU A 90 16.98 14.72 27.64
C GLU A 90 16.52 14.85 29.11
N GLN A 91 15.60 13.98 29.55
CA GLN A 91 15.14 13.96 30.95
C GLN A 91 16.29 13.73 31.93
N GLU A 92 17.16 12.75 31.66
CA GLU A 92 18.34 12.46 32.46
C GLU A 92 19.31 13.64 32.50
N ARG A 93 19.52 14.32 31.37
CA ARG A 93 20.35 15.52 31.30
C ARG A 93 19.80 16.63 32.21
N TYR A 94 18.49 16.86 32.18
CA TYR A 94 17.85 17.83 33.06
C TYR A 94 17.91 17.42 34.54
N SER A 95 17.71 16.13 34.86
CA SER A 95 17.86 15.62 36.24
C SER A 95 19.26 15.84 36.78
N ARG A 96 20.29 15.45 36.01
CA ARG A 96 21.70 15.66 36.39
C ARG A 96 22.02 17.15 36.60
N LEU A 97 21.46 18.03 35.79
CA LEU A 97 21.65 19.47 35.96
C LEU A 97 20.97 19.99 37.23
N ALA A 98 19.75 19.53 37.52
CA ALA A 98 19.01 19.88 38.72
C ALA A 98 19.73 19.37 39.98
N GLU A 99 20.21 18.13 39.98
CA GLU A 99 21.02 17.53 41.05
C GLU A 99 22.30 18.35 41.30
N LYS A 100 23.01 18.75 40.24
CA LYS A 100 24.20 19.58 40.34
C LYS A 100 23.90 20.95 40.97
N MET A 101 22.77 21.57 40.60
CA MET A 101 22.36 22.84 41.20
C MET A 101 21.91 22.68 42.66
N HIS A 102 21.22 21.58 42.98
CA HIS A 102 20.83 21.24 44.33
C HIS A 102 22.05 21.02 45.23
N ALA A 103 23.04 20.25 44.78
CA ALA A 103 24.30 20.04 45.48
C ALA A 103 25.02 21.38 45.77
N LYS A 104 25.09 22.27 44.77
CA LYS A 104 25.66 23.62 44.96
C LYS A 104 24.90 24.44 46.00
N LYS A 105 23.57 24.34 46.05
CA LYS A 105 22.74 25.05 47.04
C LYS A 105 23.00 24.51 48.45
N VAL A 106 23.02 23.19 48.61
CA VAL A 106 23.32 22.53 49.89
C VAL A 106 24.71 22.91 50.38
N ASP A 107 25.73 22.89 49.51
CA ASP A 107 27.09 23.28 49.89
C ASP A 107 27.19 24.75 50.31
N ARG A 108 26.45 25.65 49.63
CA ARG A 108 26.37 27.07 50.02
C ARG A 108 25.75 27.23 51.40
N LEU A 109 24.70 26.48 51.72
CA LEU A 109 24.08 26.48 53.05
C LEU A 109 25.06 25.98 54.12
N ARG A 110 25.70 24.82 53.90
CA ARG A 110 26.73 24.27 54.80
C ARG A 110 27.88 25.26 55.06
N ARG A 111 28.35 25.99 54.04
CA ARG A 111 29.39 27.02 54.22
C ARG A 111 28.89 28.24 55.02
N ARG A 112 27.62 28.63 54.88
CA ARG A 112 27.03 29.71 55.69
C ARG A 112 26.87 29.29 57.14
N GLU A 113 26.38 28.07 57.38
CA GLU A 113 26.24 27.50 58.72
C GLU A 113 27.60 27.42 59.44
N LYS A 114 28.64 26.92 58.76
CA LYS A 114 30.01 26.89 59.31
C LYS A 114 30.52 28.30 59.69
N ARG A 115 30.31 29.30 58.83
CA ARG A 115 30.71 30.69 59.12
C ARG A 115 29.91 31.29 60.27
N ASN A 116 28.58 31.14 60.26
CA ASN A 116 27.72 31.67 61.32
C ASN A 116 28.04 31.04 62.67
N LYS A 117 28.37 29.73 62.69
CA LYS A 117 28.83 29.04 63.91
C LYS A 117 30.13 29.66 64.43
N ALA A 118 31.14 29.80 63.58
CA ALA A 118 32.42 30.40 63.95
C ALA A 118 32.30 31.87 64.43
N LEU A 119 31.33 32.62 63.90
CA LEU A 119 31.05 34.00 64.32
C LEU A 119 30.20 34.09 65.59
N LYS A 120 29.45 33.04 65.95
CA LYS A 120 28.63 32.98 67.18
C LYS A 120 29.42 32.46 68.38
N GLU A 121 30.49 31.70 68.13
CA GLU A 121 31.42 31.20 69.14
C GLU A 121 32.57 32.20 69.44
N ARG A 122 32.57 33.37 68.82
CA ARG A 122 33.53 34.48 69.03
C ARG A 122 32.83 35.66 69.69
#